data_AF-A0A564WXU8-F1
#
_entry.id   AF-A0A564WXU8-F1
#
_cell.length_a   1.000
_cell.length_b   1.000
_cell.length_c   1.000
_cell.angle_alpha   90.00
_cell.angle_beta   90.00
_cell.angle_gamma   90.00
#
_symmetry.space_group_name_H-M   'P 1'
#
loop_
_entity.id
_entity.type
_entity.pdbx_description
1 polymer ?
#
loop_
_entity_poly.entity_id
_entity_poly.type
_entity_poly.pdbx_seq_one_letter_code
_entity_poly.pdbx_strand_id
1 'polypeptide(L)'
;MNYEQLLTAADQEGLLVKEQPLTEHDGLIRGSHIAIRKDIETQAEKSCVLAEEIGHYRTSSGNILDQNKVESRKQEYRARLYGYNLKIGLTGLISAYEAGCGNLYEMAEYLNATEEYLKEAIQCYHSKYGVYAVVDNYVIYFEPFAVIHMISSAD
;
A
#
# COMPACT_ATOMS: atom_id res chain seq x y z
N MET A 1 4.52 5.60 4.37
CA MET A 1 3.73 6.45 5.29
C MET A 1 3.33 5.67 6.53
N ASN A 2 3.44 6.28 7.71
CA ASN A 2 2.91 5.72 8.96
C ASN A 2 1.42 6.07 9.14
N TYR A 3 0.79 5.58 10.22
CA TYR A 3 -0.64 5.77 10.46
C TYR A 3 -1.04 7.25 10.60
N GLU A 4 -0.30 8.05 11.36
CA GLU A 4 -0.58 9.49 11.55
C GLU A 4 -0.49 10.30 10.26
N GLN A 5 0.49 9.98 9.41
CA GLN A 5 0.62 10.59 8.08
C GLN A 5 -0.58 10.23 7.18
N LEU A 6 -1.08 8.99 7.29
CA LEU A 6 -2.28 8.57 6.54
C LEU A 6 -3.56 9.21 7.09
N LEU A 7 -3.69 9.41 8.40
CA LEU A 7 -4.79 10.18 8.99
C LEU A 7 -4.80 11.61 8.44
N THR A 8 -3.62 12.23 8.36
CA THR A 8 -3.47 13.57 7.76
C THR A 8 -3.87 13.57 6.28
N ALA A 9 -3.43 12.59 5.50
CA ALA A 9 -3.79 12.48 4.09
C ALA A 9 -5.29 12.22 3.89
N ALA A 10 -5.92 11.44 4.78
CA ALA A 10 -7.36 11.20 4.77
C ALA A 10 -8.14 12.49 5.07
N ASP A 11 -7.75 13.24 6.10
CA ASP A 11 -8.37 14.51 6.45
C ASP A 11 -8.29 15.54 5.30
N GLN A 12 -7.14 15.62 4.63
CA GLN A 12 -6.95 16.47 3.45
C GLN A 12 -7.86 16.09 2.27
N GLU A 13 -8.28 14.83 2.17
CA GLU A 13 -9.23 14.31 1.19
C GLU A 13 -10.70 14.42 1.67
N GLY A 14 -10.94 14.99 2.86
CA GLY A 14 -12.26 15.15 3.46
C GLY A 14 -12.83 13.87 4.09
N LEU A 15 -11.97 12.90 4.42
CA LEU A 15 -12.33 11.64 5.03
C LEU A 15 -12.28 11.70 6.55
N LEU A 16 -13.34 11.21 7.20
CA LEU A 16 -13.39 11.06 8.64
C LEU A 16 -13.00 9.63 9.04
N VAL A 17 -11.84 9.47 9.66
CA VAL A 17 -11.34 8.17 10.14
C VAL A 17 -11.67 8.00 11.63
N LYS A 18 -12.24 6.86 12.01
CA LYS A 18 -12.51 6.50 13.41
C LYS A 18 -12.17 5.05 13.69
N GLU A 19 -11.57 4.80 14.84
CA GLU A 19 -11.41 3.43 15.34
C GLU A 19 -12.72 2.94 15.97
N GLN A 20 -13.21 1.80 15.52
CA GLN A 20 -14.49 1.22 15.96
C GLN A 20 -14.37 -0.29 16.18
N PRO A 21 -15.24 -0.89 17.01
CA PRO A 21 -15.36 -2.35 17.02
C PRO A 21 -15.87 -2.81 15.64
N LEU A 22 -15.06 -3.58 14.92
CA LEU A 22 -15.44 -4.27 13.68
C LEU A 22 -15.22 -5.77 13.89
N THR A 23 -16.13 -6.59 13.35
CA THR A 23 -16.11 -8.05 13.55
C THR A 23 -15.75 -8.84 12.31
N GLU A 24 -16.01 -8.30 11.12
CA GLU A 24 -15.83 -9.01 9.85
C GLU A 24 -14.57 -8.57 9.09
N HIS A 25 -14.19 -7.30 9.22
CA HIS A 25 -13.10 -6.68 8.48
C HIS A 25 -12.28 -5.75 9.37
N ASP A 26 -11.05 -5.51 8.94
CA ASP A 26 -10.09 -4.66 9.65
C ASP A 26 -10.33 -3.18 9.33
N GLY A 27 -10.90 -2.90 8.15
CA GLY A 27 -11.31 -1.59 7.69
C GLY A 27 -12.71 -1.62 7.07
N LEU A 28 -13.36 -0.45 7.01
CA LEU A 28 -14.62 -0.27 6.29
C LEU A 28 -14.83 1.20 5.90
N ILE A 29 -14.88 1.48 4.60
CA ILE A 29 -15.32 2.76 4.04
C ILE A 29 -16.84 2.81 3.79
N ARG A 30 -17.49 3.90 4.22
CA ARG A 30 -18.88 4.25 3.84
C ARG A 30 -19.00 5.74 3.54
N GLY A 31 -19.18 6.07 2.26
CA GLY A 31 -19.18 7.47 1.83
C GLY A 31 -17.82 8.10 2.12
N SER A 32 -17.78 9.14 2.95
CA SER A 32 -16.54 9.80 3.40
C SER A 32 -16.07 9.35 4.79
N HIS A 33 -16.61 8.26 5.34
CA HIS A 33 -16.27 7.78 6.69
C HIS A 33 -15.54 6.45 6.63
N ILE A 34 -14.34 6.40 7.20
CA ILE A 34 -13.54 5.17 7.35
C ILE A 34 -13.62 4.72 8.80
N ALA A 35 -14.02 3.46 9.00
CA ALA A 35 -13.84 2.77 10.27
C ALA A 35 -12.60 1.87 10.18
N ILE A 36 -11.75 1.92 11.20
CA ILE A 36 -10.62 1.00 11.39
C ILE A 36 -10.90 0.16 12.63
N ARG A 37 -10.63 -1.14 12.59
CA ARG A 37 -10.87 -2.03 13.73
C ARG A 37 -9.97 -1.62 14.90
N LYS A 38 -10.60 -1.31 16.04
CA LYS A 38 -9.92 -0.72 17.21
C LYS A 38 -8.91 -1.62 17.92
N ASP A 39 -9.01 -2.94 17.75
CA ASP A 39 -8.19 -3.95 18.44
C ASP A 39 -6.99 -4.42 17.61
N ILE A 40 -6.76 -3.82 16.43
CA ILE A 40 -5.50 -3.99 15.70
C ILE A 40 -4.36 -3.49 16.60
N GLU A 41 -3.43 -4.38 16.92
CA GLU A 41 -2.39 -4.13 17.91
C GLU A 41 -1.33 -3.16 17.42
N THR A 42 -0.94 -3.27 16.13
CA THR A 42 0.21 -2.55 15.60
C THR A 42 -0.20 -1.34 14.75
N GLN A 43 0.55 -0.24 14.89
CA GLN A 43 0.39 0.94 14.04
C GLN A 43 0.69 0.63 12.57
N ALA A 44 1.61 -0.31 12.30
CA ALA A 44 1.94 -0.74 10.95
C ALA A 44 0.72 -1.37 10.26
N GLU A 45 0.04 -2.30 10.93
CA GLU A 45 -1.17 -2.95 10.42
C GLU A 45 -2.31 -1.94 10.24
N LYS A 46 -2.58 -1.06 11.23
CA LYS A 46 -3.57 0.03 11.07
C LYS A 46 -3.28 0.90 9.85
N SER A 47 -2.02 1.24 9.62
CA SER A 47 -1.62 2.04 8.46
C SER A 47 -1.82 1.30 7.13
N CYS A 48 -1.63 -0.02 7.09
CA CYS A 48 -1.88 -0.83 5.91
C CYS A 48 -3.38 -0.82 5.56
N VAL A 49 -4.23 -1.07 6.56
CA VAL A 49 -5.69 -1.07 6.41
C VAL A 49 -6.20 0.31 5.99
N LEU A 50 -5.76 1.38 6.65
CA LEU A 50 -6.21 2.74 6.31
C LEU A 50 -5.83 3.13 4.88
N ALA A 51 -4.65 2.74 4.40
CA ALA A 51 -4.25 3.01 3.03
C ALA A 51 -5.15 2.30 2.00
N GLU A 52 -5.58 1.07 2.30
CA GLU A 52 -6.53 0.32 1.48
C GLU A 52 -7.91 0.98 1.43
N GLU A 53 -8.46 1.40 2.58
CA GLU A 53 -9.76 2.09 2.65
C GLU A 53 -9.77 3.43 1.92
N ILE A 54 -8.67 4.20 1.98
CA ILE A 54 -8.50 5.40 1.15
C ILE A 54 -8.48 5.03 -0.34
N GLY A 55 -7.82 3.92 -0.70
CA GLY A 55 -7.84 3.37 -2.05
C GLY A 55 -9.25 3.03 -2.53
N HIS A 56 -10.07 2.41 -1.69
CA HIS A 56 -11.46 2.14 -2.00
C HIS A 56 -12.27 3.41 -2.24
N TYR A 57 -12.14 4.40 -1.36
CA TYR A 57 -12.80 5.69 -1.54
C TYR A 57 -12.48 6.34 -2.90
N ARG A 58 -11.22 6.27 -3.33
CA ARG A 58 -10.75 6.96 -4.55
C ARG A 58 -11.07 6.24 -5.84
N THR A 59 -11.29 4.92 -5.79
CA THR A 59 -11.30 4.12 -7.01
C THR A 59 -12.51 3.21 -7.18
N SER A 60 -13.29 3.00 -6.12
CA SER A 60 -14.44 2.10 -6.13
C SER A 60 -15.77 2.86 -6.18
N SER A 61 -16.79 2.21 -6.74
CA SER A 61 -18.16 2.70 -6.83
C SER A 61 -19.14 1.53 -6.83
N GLY A 62 -20.32 1.73 -6.24
CA GLY A 62 -21.31 0.65 -6.09
C GLY A 62 -20.88 -0.43 -5.10
N ASN A 63 -21.55 -1.59 -5.15
CA ASN A 63 -21.24 -2.74 -4.28
C ASN A 63 -20.26 -3.69 -4.99
N ILE A 64 -19.08 -3.87 -4.40
CA ILE A 64 -17.97 -4.70 -4.92
C ILE A 64 -17.77 -6.02 -4.17
N LEU A 65 -18.64 -6.36 -3.21
CA LEU A 65 -18.51 -7.59 -2.41
C LEU A 65 -18.60 -8.88 -3.25
N ASP A 66 -19.27 -8.82 -4.40
CA ASP A 66 -19.43 -9.96 -5.29
C ASP A 66 -18.20 -10.13 -6.20
N GLN A 67 -17.24 -10.92 -5.72
CA GLN A 67 -15.97 -11.22 -6.41
C GLN A 67 -16.13 -12.15 -7.63
N ASN A 68 -17.34 -12.68 -7.91
CA ASN A 68 -17.58 -13.43 -9.15
C ASN A 68 -17.65 -12.50 -10.37
N LYS A 69 -17.94 -11.20 -10.15
CA LYS A 69 -17.96 -10.19 -11.20
C LYS A 69 -16.56 -9.70 -11.52
N VAL A 70 -16.25 -9.63 -12.82
CA VAL A 70 -14.96 -9.11 -13.30
C VAL A 70 -14.80 -7.65 -12.91
N GLU A 71 -15.89 -6.88 -12.94
CA GLU A 71 -15.92 -5.46 -12.58
C GLU A 71 -15.56 -5.25 -11.10
N SER A 72 -16.11 -6.07 -10.19
CA SER A 72 -15.77 -6.01 -8.76
C SER A 72 -14.29 -6.27 -8.53
N ARG A 73 -13.74 -7.35 -9.13
CA ARG A 73 -12.31 -7.69 -9.03
C ARG A 73 -11.39 -6.59 -9.57
N LYS A 74 -11.79 -5.94 -10.66
CA LYS A 74 -11.03 -4.81 -11.22
C LYS A 74 -11.04 -3.59 -10.31
N GLN A 75 -12.17 -3.30 -9.65
CA GLN A 75 -12.25 -2.21 -8.68
C GLN A 75 -11.41 -2.50 -7.43
N GLU A 76 -11.50 -3.72 -6.92
CA GLU A 76 -10.67 -4.22 -5.81
C GLU A 76 -9.18 -4.05 -6.10
N TYR A 77 -8.72 -4.54 -7.26
CA TYR A 77 -7.33 -4.39 -7.69
C TYR A 77 -6.90 -2.92 -7.75
N ARG A 78 -7.76 -2.03 -8.27
CA ARG A 78 -7.46 -0.59 -8.35
C ARG A 78 -7.37 0.06 -6.97
N ALA A 79 -8.23 -0.33 -6.03
CA ALA A 79 -8.22 0.15 -4.66
C ALA A 79 -6.92 -0.24 -3.94
N ARG A 80 -6.57 -1.53 -3.99
CA ARG A 80 -5.32 -2.04 -3.41
C ARG A 80 -4.09 -1.39 -4.05
N LEU A 81 -4.04 -1.31 -5.38
CA LEU A 81 -2.94 -0.63 -6.08
C LEU A 81 -2.82 0.84 -5.67
N TYR A 82 -3.95 1.55 -5.46
CA TYR A 82 -3.92 2.93 -4.95
C TYR A 82 -3.33 2.97 -3.54
N GLY A 83 -3.81 2.11 -2.63
CA GLY A 83 -3.31 2.01 -1.27
C GLY A 83 -1.81 1.72 -1.19
N TYR A 84 -1.32 0.76 -2.00
CA TYR A 84 0.10 0.44 -2.08
C TYR A 84 0.94 1.62 -2.56
N ASN A 85 0.50 2.34 -3.61
CA ASN A 85 1.21 3.51 -4.10
C ASN A 85 1.22 4.66 -3.09
N LEU A 86 0.11 4.86 -2.39
CA LEU A 86 0.01 5.87 -1.34
C LEU A 86 0.96 5.56 -0.17
N LYS A 87 0.95 4.32 0.31
CA LYS A 87 1.69 3.93 1.52
C LYS A 87 3.18 3.67 1.27
N ILE A 88 3.50 2.95 0.20
CA ILE A 88 4.84 2.47 -0.14
C ILE A 88 5.33 3.17 -1.41
N GLY A 89 4.66 2.95 -2.55
CA GLY A 89 5.12 3.40 -3.86
C GLY A 89 6.46 2.80 -4.29
N LEU A 90 6.84 2.98 -5.55
CA LEU A 90 8.17 2.56 -6.01
C LEU A 90 9.30 3.33 -5.29
N THR A 91 9.05 4.60 -4.95
CA THR A 91 9.98 5.43 -4.20
C THR A 91 10.20 4.95 -2.77
N GLY A 92 9.20 4.35 -2.11
CA GLY A 92 9.38 3.73 -0.81
C GLY A 92 10.27 2.48 -0.87
N LEU A 93 10.13 1.67 -1.92
CA LEU A 93 11.04 0.53 -2.13
C LEU A 93 12.49 0.99 -2.30
N ILE A 94 12.69 2.09 -3.02
CA ILE A 94 14.01 2.72 -3.18
C ILE A 94 14.53 3.26 -1.85
N SER A 95 13.72 4.00 -1.09
CA SER A 95 14.18 4.58 0.18
C SER A 95 14.52 3.53 1.23
N ALA A 96 13.80 2.41 1.27
CA ALA A 96 14.14 1.27 2.13
C ALA A 96 15.47 0.63 1.72
N TYR A 97 15.74 0.51 0.41
CA TYR A 97 17.03 0.07 -0.10
C TYR A 97 18.16 1.04 0.28
N GLU A 98 17.97 2.35 0.09
CA GLU A 98 18.94 3.39 0.45
C GLU A 98 19.21 3.45 1.96
N ALA A 99 18.22 3.08 2.78
CA ALA A 99 18.36 2.93 4.22
C ALA A 99 19.17 1.69 4.65
N GLY A 100 19.56 0.84 3.69
CA GLY A 100 20.38 -0.35 3.93
C GLY A 100 19.59 -1.59 4.39
N CYS A 101 18.26 -1.60 4.23
CA CYS A 101 17.45 -2.78 4.54
C CYS A 101 17.86 -3.96 3.65
N GLY A 102 18.33 -5.05 4.26
CA GLY A 102 18.88 -6.22 3.58
C GLY A 102 17.86 -7.33 3.28
N ASN A 103 16.64 -7.23 3.81
CA ASN A 103 15.59 -8.23 3.65
C ASN A 103 14.18 -7.60 3.78
N LEU A 104 13.14 -8.35 3.39
CA LEU A 104 11.75 -7.87 3.40
C LEU A 104 11.25 -7.50 4.80
N TYR A 105 11.74 -8.14 5.85
CA TYR A 105 11.37 -7.83 7.22
C TYR A 105 11.84 -6.41 7.59
N GLU A 106 13.13 -6.11 7.39
CA GLU A 106 13.70 -4.79 7.64
C GLU A 106 13.05 -3.71 6.78
N MET A 107 12.76 -4.02 5.50
CA MET A 107 12.05 -3.09 4.62
C MET A 107 10.63 -2.80 5.11
N ALA A 108 9.90 -3.82 5.56
CA ALA A 108 8.54 -3.66 6.08
C ALA A 108 8.55 -2.80 7.35
N GLU A 109 9.48 -3.04 8.28
CA GLU A 109 9.66 -2.19 9.46
C GLU A 109 9.95 -0.73 9.09
N TYR A 110 10.90 -0.49 8.18
CA TYR A 110 11.23 0.86 7.70
C TYR A 110 10.01 1.56 7.07
N LEU A 111 9.25 0.84 6.25
CA LEU A 111 8.06 1.33 5.57
C LEU A 111 6.82 1.44 6.49
N ASN A 112 6.96 1.09 7.77
CA ASN A 112 5.88 0.99 8.75
C ASN A 112 4.73 0.11 8.22
N ALA A 113 5.04 -0.98 7.53
CA ALA A 113 4.08 -1.90 6.94
C ALA A 113 4.25 -3.30 7.54
N THR A 114 3.28 -4.19 7.34
CA THR A 114 3.48 -5.61 7.60
C THR A 114 4.27 -6.24 6.46
N GLU A 115 5.01 -7.32 6.73
CA GLU A 115 5.73 -8.04 5.69
C GLU A 115 4.79 -8.58 4.60
N GLU A 116 3.60 -9.04 5.00
CA GLU A 116 2.56 -9.51 4.07
C GLU A 116 2.10 -8.39 3.15
N TYR A 117 1.79 -7.20 3.69
CA TYR A 117 1.39 -6.05 2.89
C TYR A 117 2.48 -5.63 1.90
N LEU A 118 3.76 -5.70 2.30
CA LEU A 118 4.88 -5.42 1.40
C LEU A 118 4.97 -6.46 0.27
N LYS A 119 4.81 -7.75 0.57
CA LYS A 119 4.79 -8.84 -0.44
C LYS A 119 3.65 -8.64 -1.44
N GLU A 120 2.45 -8.34 -0.96
CA GLU A 120 1.31 -8.07 -1.83
C GLU A 120 1.51 -6.82 -2.69
N ALA A 121 2.11 -5.76 -2.13
CA ALA A 121 2.46 -4.56 -2.89
C ALA A 121 3.44 -4.89 -4.03
N ILE A 122 4.49 -5.66 -3.75
CA ILE A 122 5.47 -6.13 -4.75
C ILE A 122 4.77 -6.95 -5.85
N GLN A 123 3.87 -7.88 -5.50
CA GLN A 123 3.10 -8.66 -6.48
C GLN A 123 2.15 -7.78 -7.31
N CYS A 124 1.54 -6.77 -6.69
CA CYS A 124 0.66 -5.83 -7.37
C CYS A 124 1.45 -4.96 -8.36
N TYR A 125 2.65 -4.53 -8.00
CA TYR A 125 3.57 -3.82 -8.89
C TYR A 125 4.08 -4.73 -10.01
N HIS A 126 4.42 -5.98 -9.73
CA HIS A 126 4.74 -6.98 -10.76
C HIS A 126 3.61 -7.10 -11.78
N SER A 127 2.37 -7.24 -11.31
CA SER A 127 1.18 -7.34 -12.17
C SER A 127 0.96 -6.09 -13.03
N LYS A 128 1.39 -4.91 -12.55
CA LYS A 128 1.24 -3.63 -13.24
C LYS A 128 2.36 -3.33 -14.23
N TYR A 129 3.62 -3.54 -13.82
CA TYR A 129 4.82 -3.09 -14.54
C TYR A 129 5.56 -4.24 -15.24
N GLY A 130 5.20 -5.51 -14.97
CA GLY A 130 5.94 -6.68 -15.41
C GLY A 130 7.10 -6.99 -14.46
N VAL A 131 8.16 -7.63 -14.97
CA VAL A 131 9.28 -8.16 -14.17
C VAL A 131 10.03 -7.07 -13.40
N TYR A 132 10.12 -5.86 -13.94
CA TYR A 132 10.82 -4.73 -13.31
C TYR A 132 10.22 -3.37 -13.68
N ALA A 133 10.59 -2.35 -12.91
CA ALA A 133 10.35 -0.94 -13.21
C ALA A 133 11.66 -0.14 -13.08
N VAL A 134 11.80 0.90 -13.90
CA VAL A 134 12.92 1.85 -13.82
C VAL A 134 12.39 3.17 -13.27
N VAL A 135 13.06 3.69 -12.25
CA VAL A 135 12.77 4.99 -11.65
C VAL A 135 14.11 5.73 -11.52
N ASP A 136 14.30 6.76 -12.33
CA ASP A 136 15.57 7.49 -12.44
C ASP A 136 16.77 6.54 -12.67
N ASN A 137 17.71 6.51 -11.73
CA ASN A 137 18.91 5.66 -11.70
C ASN A 137 18.69 4.34 -10.94
N TYR A 138 17.45 3.98 -10.61
CA TYR A 138 17.10 2.75 -9.92
C TYR A 138 16.35 1.77 -10.83
N VAL A 139 16.68 0.48 -10.70
CA VAL A 139 15.91 -0.62 -11.27
C VAL A 139 15.33 -1.46 -10.13
N ILE A 140 14.01 -1.60 -10.10
CA ILE A 140 13.27 -2.41 -9.13
C ILE A 140 12.79 -3.67 -9.84
N TYR A 141 13.39 -4.80 -9.55
CA TYR A 141 12.89 -6.11 -9.94
C TYR A 141 11.83 -6.58 -8.95
N PHE A 142 10.75 -7.19 -9.45
CA PHE A 142 9.69 -7.77 -8.61
C PHE A 142 9.75 -9.30 -8.56
N GLU A 143 10.45 -9.95 -9.49
CA GLU A 143 10.62 -11.41 -9.52
C GLU A 143 12.00 -11.81 -10.11
N PRO A 144 12.96 -12.29 -9.28
CA PRO A 144 13.01 -12.15 -7.83
C PRO A 144 13.07 -10.68 -7.41
N PHE A 145 12.62 -10.36 -6.20
CA PHE A 145 12.63 -8.98 -5.72
C PHE A 145 14.06 -8.46 -5.48
N ALA A 146 14.41 -7.33 -6.08
CA ALA A 146 15.68 -6.63 -5.86
C ALA A 146 15.57 -5.15 -6.25
N VAL A 147 16.33 -4.29 -5.57
CA VAL A 147 16.51 -2.88 -5.96
C VAL A 147 17.99 -2.67 -6.30
N ILE A 148 18.26 -2.11 -7.48
CA ILE A 148 19.62 -1.89 -7.99
C ILE A 148 19.79 -0.40 -8.29
N HIS A 149 20.81 0.21 -7.70
CA HIS A 149 21.25 1.57 -8.04
C HIS A 149 22.28 1.51 -9.16
N MET A 150 21.94 2.08 -10.31
CA MET A 150 22.82 2.20 -11.47
C MET A 150 23.75 3.40 -11.30
N ILE A 151 25.04 3.13 -11.19
CA ILE A 151 26.07 4.17 -11.14
C ILE A 151 26.62 4.34 -12.56
N SER A 152 26.42 5.53 -13.15
CA SER A 152 27.14 5.92 -14.36
C SER A 152 28.60 6.18 -13.99
N SER A 153 29.55 5.50 -14.63
CA SER A 153 30.92 5.99 -14.68
C SER A 153 30.90 7.31 -15.46
N ALA A 154 31.34 8.41 -14.87
CA ALA A 154 31.62 9.61 -15.64
C ALA A 154 32.94 9.37 -16.39
N ASP A 155 32.92 9.58 -17.71
CA ASP A 155 34.13 9.63 -18.56
C ASP A 155 35.05 10.80 -18.15
#